data_AF-A0A014MPQ4-F1
#
_entry.id   AF-A0A014MPQ4-F1
#
_cell.length_a   1.000
_cell.length_b   1.000
_cell.length_c   1.000
_cell.angle_alpha   90.00
_cell.angle_beta   90.00
_cell.angle_gamma   90.00
#
_symmetry.space_group_name_H-M   'P 1'
#
loop_
_entity.id
_entity.type
_entity.pdbx_description
1 polymer ?
#
loop_
_entity_poly.entity_id
_entity_poly.type
_entity_poly.pdbx_seq_one_letter_code
_entity_poly.pdbx_strand_id
1 'polypeptide(L)'
;MATPIHQMDWLLNSQRQERGGFLICEKPPDKRLLPGGTTHHKQPHHGDRYELMVRDQRNLSFPKQGPDNTSKRHRVTLVTVTYDGRLTVTDADRFRATLTQGLGKAKAYGCGLMTLVPLPTTAR
;
A
#
# COMPACT_ATOMS: atom_id res chain seq x y z
N MET A 1 -1.18 8.63 -16.46
CA MET A 1 -1.41 8.93 -15.03
C MET A 1 -1.87 7.65 -14.34
N ALA A 2 -1.13 7.15 -13.35
CA ALA A 2 -1.59 6.00 -12.57
C ALA A 2 -2.63 6.50 -11.56
N THR A 3 -3.90 6.33 -11.89
CA THR A 3 -5.08 6.72 -11.10
C THR A 3 -5.02 6.07 -9.70
N PRO A 4 -5.52 6.71 -8.62
CA PRO A 4 -5.51 6.18 -7.24
C PRO A 4 -6.03 4.74 -7.10
N ILE A 5 -6.92 4.32 -8.00
CA ILE A 5 -7.54 2.99 -8.06
C ILE A 5 -6.49 1.87 -8.25
N HIS A 6 -5.48 2.09 -9.11
CA HIS A 6 -4.38 1.14 -9.29
C HIS A 6 -3.47 1.03 -8.04
N GLN A 7 -3.47 2.03 -7.16
CA GLN A 7 -2.58 2.04 -6.01
C GLN A 7 -3.11 1.15 -4.89
N MET A 8 -4.44 1.01 -4.75
CA MET A 8 -5.00 0.06 -3.79
C MET A 8 -4.71 -1.39 -4.21
N ASP A 9 -4.80 -1.70 -5.51
CA ASP A 9 -4.52 -3.04 -6.05
C ASP A 9 -3.13 -3.56 -5.65
N TRP A 10 -2.14 -2.66 -5.56
CA TRP A 10 -0.81 -3.05 -5.12
C TRP A 10 -0.83 -3.67 -3.73
N LEU A 11 -1.54 -3.06 -2.77
CA LEU A 11 -1.63 -3.53 -1.39
C LEU A 11 -2.63 -4.68 -1.26
N LEU A 12 -3.71 -4.65 -2.04
CA LEU A 12 -4.76 -5.67 -2.04
C LEU A 12 -4.35 -6.97 -2.76
N ASN A 13 -3.20 -7.01 -3.41
CA ASN A 13 -2.67 -8.22 -4.01
C ASN A 13 -2.56 -9.37 -2.99
N SER A 14 -3.27 -10.48 -3.23
CA SER A 14 -3.39 -11.60 -2.28
C SER A 14 -2.04 -12.22 -1.90
N GLN A 15 -1.15 -12.40 -2.87
CA GLN A 15 0.18 -12.97 -2.60
C GLN A 15 1.02 -12.04 -1.70
N ARG A 16 0.87 -10.72 -1.86
CA ARG A 16 1.55 -9.75 -0.99
C ARG A 16 1.02 -9.82 0.44
N GLN A 17 -0.29 -9.83 0.60
CA GLN A 17 -0.96 -9.93 1.89
C GLN A 17 -0.56 -11.22 2.62
N GLU A 18 -0.59 -12.35 1.92
CA GLU A 18 -0.18 -13.66 2.45
C GLU A 18 1.30 -13.70 2.87
N ARG A 19 2.21 -13.20 2.02
CA ARG A 19 3.63 -13.09 2.35
C ARG A 19 3.88 -12.12 3.50
N GLY A 20 3.03 -11.09 3.60
CA GLY A 20 3.06 -10.08 4.64
C GLY A 20 2.51 -10.56 5.98
N GLY A 21 1.75 -11.66 6.03
CA GLY A 21 1.10 -12.13 7.25
C GLY A 21 -0.07 -11.25 7.71
N PHE A 22 -0.72 -10.53 6.79
CA PHE A 22 -1.90 -9.72 7.11
C PHE A 22 -2.96 -9.80 6.01
N LEU A 23 -4.19 -9.38 6.33
CA LEU A 23 -5.26 -9.13 5.37
C LEU A 23 -5.87 -7.75 5.64
N ILE A 24 -6.09 -6.95 4.59
CA ILE A 24 -6.84 -5.70 4.68
C ILE A 24 -8.31 -6.04 4.98
N CYS A 25 -8.89 -5.38 5.98
CA CYS A 25 -10.26 -5.62 6.39
C CYS A 25 -11.24 -5.18 5.29
N GLU A 26 -12.25 -5.99 5.03
CA GLU A 26 -13.40 -5.57 4.26
C GLU A 26 -14.42 -4.84 5.15
N LYS A 27 -15.06 -3.81 4.61
CA LYS A 27 -16.25 -3.23 5.24
C LYS A 27 -17.37 -4.28 5.24
N PRO A 28 -18.20 -4.33 6.30
CA PRO A 28 -19.42 -5.11 6.31
C PRO A 28 -20.31 -4.79 5.09
N PRO A 29 -20.94 -5.77 4.43
CA PRO A 29 -21.73 -5.54 3.21
C PRO A 29 -22.80 -4.45 3.35
N ASP A 30 -23.45 -4.36 4.51
CA ASP A 30 -24.47 -3.37 4.87
C ASP A 30 -23.91 -1.95 5.04
N LYS A 31 -22.60 -1.80 5.24
CA LYS A 31 -21.91 -0.50 5.41
C LYS A 31 -21.19 -0.02 4.15
N ARG A 32 -21.28 -0.76 3.04
CA ARG A 32 -20.69 -0.38 1.76
C ARG A 32 -21.61 0.59 1.04
N LEU A 33 -21.11 1.80 0.80
CA LEU A 33 -21.88 2.87 0.14
C LEU A 33 -21.56 2.98 -1.35
N LEU A 34 -20.41 2.49 -1.78
CA LEU A 34 -19.94 2.61 -3.16
C LEU A 34 -19.66 1.21 -3.71
N PRO A 35 -20.48 0.75 -4.68
CA PRO A 35 -20.24 -0.55 -5.29
C PRO A 35 -18.91 -0.57 -6.03
N GLY A 36 -18.30 -1.76 -6.09
CA GLY A 36 -17.24 -2.02 -7.05
C GLY A 36 -17.78 -1.98 -8.48
N GLY A 37 -16.90 -1.84 -9.45
CA GLY A 37 -17.31 -1.71 -10.83
C GLY A 37 -16.15 -1.44 -11.76
N THR A 38 -16.47 -0.81 -12.89
CA THR A 38 -15.49 -0.42 -13.89
C THR A 38 -15.57 1.09 -14.08
N THR A 39 -14.43 1.76 -14.03
CA THR A 39 -14.33 3.19 -14.32
C THR A 39 -14.63 3.50 -15.79
N HIS A 40 -14.83 4.77 -16.11
CA HIS A 40 -14.96 5.25 -17.49
C HIS A 40 -13.81 4.79 -18.41
N HIS A 41 -12.61 4.59 -17.87
CA HIS A 41 -11.43 4.07 -18.61
C HIS A 41 -11.33 2.55 -18.63
N LYS A 42 -12.44 1.85 -18.40
CA LYS A 42 -12.52 0.38 -18.39
C LYS A 42 -11.60 -0.30 -17.36
N GLN A 43 -11.23 0.41 -16.29
CA GLN A 43 -10.41 -0.15 -15.21
C GLN A 43 -11.30 -0.61 -14.05
N PRO A 44 -11.10 -1.83 -13.50
CA PRO A 44 -11.84 -2.28 -12.33
C PRO A 44 -11.54 -1.40 -11.12
N HIS A 45 -12.52 -1.24 -10.23
CA HIS A 45 -12.34 -0.61 -8.93
C HIS A 45 -13.15 -1.33 -7.86
N HIS A 46 -12.66 -1.27 -6.62
CA HIS A 46 -13.26 -1.97 -5.48
C HIS A 46 -14.40 -1.19 -4.80
N GLY A 47 -14.69 0.02 -5.27
CA GLY A 47 -15.64 0.91 -4.59
C GLY A 47 -15.13 1.23 -3.19
N ASP A 48 -15.97 1.12 -2.17
CA ASP A 48 -15.57 1.28 -0.78
C ASP A 48 -15.49 -0.04 0.00
N ARG A 49 -15.33 -1.18 -0.70
CA ARG A 49 -15.31 -2.53 -0.12
C ARG A 49 -14.31 -2.72 1.02
N TYR A 50 -13.16 -2.06 0.98
CA TYR A 50 -12.08 -2.25 1.96
C TYR A 50 -12.00 -1.09 2.95
N GLU A 51 -11.64 -1.39 4.20
CA GLU A 51 -11.25 -0.40 5.21
C GLU A 51 -9.83 0.12 4.94
N LEU A 52 -9.63 0.70 3.75
CA LEU A 52 -8.35 1.17 3.24
C LEU A 52 -8.55 2.48 2.47
N MET A 53 -7.72 3.48 2.77
CA MET A 53 -7.65 4.75 2.05
C MET A 53 -6.22 5.03 1.58
N VAL A 54 -6.09 5.65 0.42
CA VAL A 54 -4.84 6.27 -0.03
C VAL A 54 -4.82 7.70 0.48
N ARG A 55 -3.92 8.01 1.41
CA ARG A 55 -3.79 9.35 2.00
C ARG A 55 -2.97 10.32 1.16
N ASP A 56 -1.91 9.83 0.55
CA ASP A 56 -1.01 10.65 -0.26
C ASP A 56 -0.38 9.81 -1.37
N GLN A 57 -0.08 10.45 -2.49
CA GLN A 57 0.66 9.86 -3.59
C GLN A 57 1.63 10.90 -4.15
N ARG A 58 2.93 10.58 -4.17
CA ARG A 58 3.95 11.45 -4.74
C ARG A 58 4.79 10.71 -5.77
N ASN A 59 4.98 11.36 -6.93
CA ASN A 59 5.95 10.94 -7.93
C ASN A 59 7.26 11.70 -7.69
N LEU A 60 8.25 11.03 -7.11
CA LEU A 60 9.56 11.62 -6.82
C LEU A 60 10.52 11.31 -7.97
N SER A 61 11.28 12.32 -8.43
CA SER A 61 12.34 12.13 -9.41
C SER A 61 13.53 13.03 -9.08
N PHE A 62 14.67 12.44 -8.77
CA PHE A 62 15.88 13.16 -8.33
C PHE A 62 17.16 12.52 -8.90
N PRO A 63 18.25 13.28 -9.08
CA PRO A 63 19.52 12.72 -9.55
C PRO A 63 20.16 11.81 -8.49
N LYS A 64 20.74 10.68 -8.90
CA LYS A 64 21.58 9.83 -8.04
C LYS A 64 23.00 10.40 -8.01
N GLN A 65 23.49 10.81 -6.84
CA GLN A 65 24.89 11.23 -6.68
C GLN A 65 25.78 9.99 -6.48
N GLY A 66 26.84 9.87 -7.26
CA GLY A 66 27.82 8.78 -7.19
C GLY A 66 29.24 9.32 -7.47
N PRO A 67 30.29 8.60 -7.04
CA PRO A 67 31.67 9.10 -7.07
C PRO A 67 32.24 9.29 -8.49
N ASP A 68 31.63 8.67 -9.50
CA ASP A 68 32.11 8.73 -10.89
C ASP A 68 31.22 9.66 -11.73
N ASN A 69 31.65 10.90 -11.87
CA ASN A 69 30.94 11.99 -12.56
C ASN A 69 31.02 11.90 -14.10
N THR A 70 31.24 10.69 -14.64
CA THR A 70 31.49 10.46 -16.08
C THR A 70 30.39 9.67 -16.78
N SER A 71 29.49 9.00 -16.05
CA SER A 71 28.34 8.31 -16.65
C SER A 71 27.05 9.14 -16.58
N LYS A 72 26.52 9.51 -17.74
CA LYS A 72 25.21 10.17 -17.97
C LYS A 72 24.13 9.80 -16.92
N ARG A 73 23.69 10.79 -16.13
CA ARG A 73 22.31 11.00 -15.64
C ARG A 73 21.51 9.75 -15.21
N HIS A 74 21.93 9.01 -14.19
CA HIS A 74 21.00 8.10 -13.51
C HIS A 74 20.08 8.88 -12.57
N ARG A 75 18.88 9.21 -13.04
CA ARG A 75 17.80 9.76 -12.19
C ARG A 75 17.06 8.60 -11.52
N VAL A 76 16.83 8.71 -10.22
CA VAL A 76 15.92 7.83 -9.50
C VAL A 76 14.51 8.39 -9.65
N THR A 77 13.59 7.57 -10.16
CA THR A 77 12.16 7.90 -10.22
C THR A 77 11.39 6.85 -9.43
N LEU A 78 10.55 7.29 -8.50
CA LEU A 78 9.74 6.41 -7.65
C LEU A 78 8.36 7.01 -7.38
N VAL A 79 7.36 6.15 -7.33
CA VAL A 79 6.00 6.48 -6.90
C VAL A 79 5.88 6.04 -5.45
N THR A 80 5.56 6.98 -4.56
CA THR A 80 5.27 6.72 -3.16
C THR A 80 3.78 6.84 -2.92
N VAL A 81 3.24 5.95 -2.10
CA VAL A 81 1.84 5.95 -1.70
C VAL A 81 1.78 5.75 -0.19
N THR A 82 1.04 6.61 0.49
CA THR A 82 0.74 6.47 1.91
C THR A 82 -0.65 5.86 2.05
N TYR A 83 -0.73 4.75 2.76
CA TYR A 83 -1.97 4.02 3.01
C TYR A 83 -2.33 4.12 4.48
N ASP A 84 -3.62 4.32 4.75
CA ASP A 84 -4.20 4.21 6.09
C ASP A 84 -5.39 3.26 6.02
N GLY A 85 -5.59 2.46 7.07
CA GLY A 85 -6.69 1.51 7.07
C GLY A 85 -6.64 0.56 8.25
N ARG A 86 -7.43 -0.50 8.13
CA ARG A 86 -7.52 -1.58 9.10
C ARG A 86 -7.11 -2.88 8.45
N LEU A 87 -6.36 -3.68 9.20
CA LEU A 87 -5.91 -5.00 8.79
C LEU A 87 -6.07 -5.98 9.94
N THR A 88 -6.16 -7.25 9.58
CA THR A 88 -6.10 -8.38 10.49
C THR A 88 -4.78 -9.10 10.28
N VAL A 89 -4.06 -9.37 11.37
CA VAL A 89 -2.86 -10.20 11.34
C VAL A 89 -3.28 -11.65 11.12
N THR A 90 -2.78 -12.28 10.06
CA THR A 90 -3.07 -13.69 9.72
C THR A 90 -1.94 -14.63 10.13
N ASP A 91 -0.71 -14.13 10.17
CA ASP A 91 0.48 -14.85 10.63
C ASP A 91 1.39 -13.85 11.35
N ALA A 92 1.49 -14.00 12.67
CA ALA A 92 2.21 -13.07 13.52
C ALA A 92 3.72 -13.01 13.20
N ASP A 93 4.34 -14.14 12.82
CA ASP A 93 5.77 -14.20 12.58
C ASP A 93 6.13 -13.58 11.23
N ARG A 94 5.35 -13.88 10.18
CA ARG A 94 5.48 -13.18 8.88
C ARG A 94 5.23 -11.69 9.02
N PHE A 95 4.25 -11.31 9.85
CA PHE A 95 3.92 -9.91 10.03
C PHE A 95 5.00 -9.16 10.81
N ARG A 96 5.58 -9.75 11.87
CA ARG A 96 6.76 -9.20 12.56
C ARG A 96 7.94 -9.01 11.61
N ALA A 97 8.21 -9.98 10.73
CA ALA A 97 9.24 -9.84 9.70
C ALA A 97 8.91 -8.68 8.75
N THR A 98 7.65 -8.54 8.34
CA THR A 98 7.19 -7.45 7.48
C THR A 98 7.35 -6.08 8.14
N LEU A 99 7.02 -5.96 9.43
CA LEU A 99 7.15 -4.71 10.18
C LEU A 99 8.61 -4.29 10.35
N THR A 100 9.51 -5.25 10.56
CA THR A 100 10.93 -4.98 10.81
C THR A 100 11.73 -4.78 9.53
N GLN A 101 11.42 -5.54 8.48
CA GLN A 101 12.12 -5.44 7.21
C GLN A 101 11.50 -4.42 6.26
N GLY A 102 10.23 -4.08 6.46
CA GLY A 102 9.45 -3.19 5.61
C GLY A 102 8.76 -3.91 4.44
N LEU A 103 7.64 -3.33 3.97
CA LEU A 103 6.84 -3.86 2.86
C LEU A 103 7.19 -3.20 1.52
N GLY A 104 7.49 -4.00 0.49
CA GLY A 104 7.66 -3.50 -0.88
C GLY A 104 9.09 -3.06 -1.24
N LYS A 105 9.20 -2.24 -2.29
CA LYS A 105 10.47 -1.76 -2.87
C LYS A 105 10.85 -0.38 -2.29
N ALA A 106 12.01 0.15 -2.70
CA ALA A 106 12.45 1.51 -2.36
C ALA A 106 12.55 1.81 -0.85
N LYS A 107 12.87 0.79 -0.03
CA LYS A 107 13.02 0.91 1.42
C LYS A 107 14.06 1.95 1.85
N ALA A 108 15.16 2.02 1.11
CA ALA A 108 16.21 3.03 1.30
C ALA A 108 15.74 4.48 1.01
N TYR A 109 14.55 4.65 0.42
CA TYR A 109 13.96 5.96 0.09
C TYR A 109 12.75 6.29 0.96
N GLY A 110 12.61 5.64 2.12
CA GLY A 110 11.53 5.90 3.08
C GLY A 110 10.22 5.16 2.79
N CYS A 111 10.21 4.20 1.86
CA CYS A 111 9.03 3.36 1.61
C CYS A 111 9.03 2.11 2.48
N GLY A 112 7.83 1.55 2.72
CA GLY A 112 7.67 0.23 3.32
C GLY A 112 7.66 0.20 4.84
N LEU A 113 7.85 1.34 5.52
CA LEU A 113 7.55 1.45 6.94
C LEU A 113 6.04 1.28 7.16
N MET A 114 5.68 0.47 8.15
CA MET A 114 4.29 0.28 8.59
C MET A 114 4.19 0.66 10.06
N THR A 115 3.14 1.38 10.41
CA THR A 115 2.83 1.75 11.79
C THR A 115 1.48 1.16 12.16
N LEU A 116 1.35 0.71 13.40
CA LEU A 116 0.16 0.02 13.88
C LEU A 116 -0.27 0.59 15.21
N VAL A 117 -1.59 0.61 15.39
CA VAL A 117 -2.24 0.91 16.67
C VAL A 117 -3.29 -0.18 16.87
N PRO A 118 -3.35 -0.81 18.05
CA PRO A 118 -4.41 -1.77 18.34
C PRO A 118 -5.78 -1.08 18.26
N LEU A 119 -6.73 -1.75 17.64
CA LEU A 119 -8.10 -1.26 17.60
C LEU A 119 -8.74 -1.54 18.97
N PRO A 120 -9.54 -0.60 19.51
CA PRO A 120 -10.25 -0.86 20.75
C PRO A 120 -11.10 -2.12 20.59
N THR A 121 -10.85 -3.11 21.42
CA THR A 121 -11.71 -4.28 21.53
C THR A 121 -13.01 -3.80 22.14
N THR A 122 -14.05 -3.64 21.32
CA THR A 122 -15.40 -3.52 21.87
C THR A 122 -15.70 -4.85 22.57
N ALA A 123 -15.62 -4.87 23.90
CA ALA A 123 -16.12 -5.97 24.69
C ALA A 123 -17.59 -6.18 24.28
N ARG A 124 -17.89 -7.40 23.82
CA ARG A 124 -19.26 -7.82 23.50
C ARG A 124 -20.07 -8.01 24.76
#